data_AF-A0A1H4H548-F1
#
_entry.id   AF-A0A1H4H548-F1
#
_cell.length_a   1.000
_cell.length_b   1.000
_cell.length_c   1.000
_cell.angle_alpha   90.00
_cell.angle_beta   90.00
_cell.angle_gamma   90.00
#
_symmetry.space_group_name_H-M   'P 1'
#
loop_
_entity.id
_entity.type
_entity.pdbx_description
1 polymer ?
#
loop_
_entity_poly.entity_id
_entity_poly.type
_entity_poly.pdbx_seq_one_letter_code
_entity_poly.pdbx_strand_id
1 'polypeptide(L)'
;MSETTSSKHVPRLLLTGAAGGLGKVLRERLRPYADILRLSDIASLAPPAGPHEEVVPCDLSDKKAVDALVAGCDAIVHLGGVSVER
;
A
#
# COMPACT_ATOMS: atom_id res chain seq x y z
N MET A 1 14.45 26.42 -14.70
CA MET A 1 13.45 26.70 -13.65
C MET A 1 13.24 25.39 -12.91
N SER A 2 13.79 25.24 -11.72
CA SER A 2 13.60 24.04 -10.90
C SER A 2 12.46 24.34 -9.93
N GLU A 3 11.26 23.85 -10.23
CA GLU A 3 10.18 23.82 -9.24
C GLU A 3 10.57 22.77 -8.19
N THR A 4 11.04 23.24 -7.04
CA THR A 4 11.07 22.46 -5.81
C THR A 4 9.62 22.32 -5.34
N THR A 5 8.88 21.41 -5.98
CA THR A 5 7.71 20.83 -5.32
C THR A 5 8.25 20.15 -4.06
N SER A 6 7.82 20.62 -2.88
CA SER A 6 8.03 19.89 -1.64
C SER A 6 7.51 18.48 -1.88
N SER A 7 8.42 17.52 -2.05
CA SER A 7 8.01 16.13 -2.24
C SER A 7 7.30 15.73 -0.96
N LYS A 8 6.00 15.45 -1.05
CA LYS A 8 5.27 14.79 0.03
C LYS A 8 5.75 13.34 0.06
N HIS A 9 6.93 13.14 0.64
CA HIS A 9 7.59 11.86 0.76
C HIS A 9 7.16 11.19 2.07
N VAL A 10 6.83 9.90 2.01
CA VAL A 10 6.33 9.10 3.14
C VAL A 10 7.30 7.93 3.37
N PRO A 11 8.02 7.85 4.50
CA PRO A 11 9.03 6.80 4.69
C PRO A 11 8.47 5.38 4.50
N ARG A 12 7.35 5.05 5.15
CA ARG A 12 6.64 3.78 4.96
C ARG A 12 5.16 3.99 4.65
N LEU A 13 4.77 3.72 3.41
CA LEU A 13 3.40 3.84 2.93
C LEU A 13 2.73 2.47 2.85
N LEU A 14 1.57 2.31 3.48
CA LEU A 14 0.74 1.11 3.33
C LEU A 14 -0.29 1.31 2.22
N LEU A 15 -0.33 0.42 1.23
CA LEU A 15 -1.39 0.31 0.25
C LEU A 15 -2.24 -0.94 0.55
N THR A 16 -3.48 -0.73 1.00
CA THR A 16 -4.46 -1.82 1.13
C THR A 16 -5.29 -1.95 -0.15
N GLY A 17 -5.81 -3.14 -0.46
CA GLY A 17 -6.47 -3.40 -1.74
C GLY A 17 -5.48 -3.50 -2.91
N ALA A 18 -4.23 -3.86 -2.62
CA ALA A 18 -3.12 -3.83 -3.57
C ALA A 18 -3.27 -4.84 -4.74
N ALA A 19 -4.10 -5.88 -4.60
CA ALA A 19 -4.36 -6.84 -5.67
C ALA A 19 -5.47 -6.36 -6.63
N GLY A 20 -6.25 -5.35 -6.22
CA GLY A 20 -7.30 -4.73 -7.03
C GLY A 20 -6.77 -3.93 -8.22
N GLY A 21 -7.66 -3.57 -9.15
CA GLY A 21 -7.29 -2.85 -10.38
C GLY A 21 -6.57 -1.52 -10.10
N LEU A 22 -7.12 -0.71 -9.19
CA LEU A 22 -6.50 0.55 -8.79
C LEU A 22 -5.23 0.33 -7.94
N GLY A 23 -5.23 -0.69 -7.08
CA GLY A 23 -4.06 -1.07 -6.27
C GLY A 23 -2.84 -1.40 -7.14
N LYS A 24 -3.02 -2.16 -8.21
CA LYS A 24 -1.95 -2.48 -9.18
C LYS A 24 -1.39 -1.23 -9.87
N VAL A 25 -2.25 -0.28 -10.23
CA VAL A 25 -1.82 0.99 -10.82
C VAL A 25 -1.04 1.82 -9.79
N LEU A 26 -1.55 1.91 -8.56
CA LEU A 26 -0.93 2.70 -7.50
C LEU A 26 0.39 2.10 -7.02
N ARG A 27 0.55 0.77 -7.03
CA ARG A 27 1.81 0.10 -6.70
C ARG A 27 2.99 0.70 -7.45
N GLU A 28 2.84 0.91 -8.76
CA GLU A 28 3.87 1.54 -9.59
C GLU A 28 3.96 3.06 -9.39
N ARG A 29 2.81 3.73 -9.28
CA ARG A 29 2.75 5.21 -9.20
C ARG A 29 3.22 5.77 -7.87
N LEU A 30 3.15 4.99 -6.79
CA LEU A 30 3.52 5.41 -5.44
C LEU A 30 5.03 5.27 -5.15
N ARG A 31 5.76 4.50 -5.97
CA ARG A 31 7.21 4.27 -5.81
C ARG A 31 8.06 5.54 -5.61
N PRO A 32 7.88 6.66 -6.35
CA PRO A 32 8.69 7.85 -6.12
C PRO A 32 8.34 8.64 -4.84
N TYR A 33 7.32 8.22 -4.09
CA TYR A 33 6.82 8.91 -2.91
C TYR A 33 7.10 8.18 -1.59
N ALA A 34 7.70 6.98 -1.62
CA ALA A 34 8.00 6.21 -0.41
C ALA A 34 9.32 5.43 -0.48
N ASP A 35 10.02 5.32 0.66
CA ASP A 35 11.18 4.44 0.78
C ASP A 35 10.73 2.97 0.77
N ILE A 36 9.66 2.69 1.52
CA ILE A 36 9.03 1.38 1.63
C ILE A 36 7.54 1.48 1.29
N LEU A 37 7.12 0.72 0.29
CA LEU A 37 5.73 0.49 -0.04
C LEU A 37 5.28 -0.87 0.50
N ARG A 38 4.52 -0.87 1.60
CA ARG A 38 3.88 -2.08 2.13
C ARG A 38 2.59 -2.34 1.38
N LEU A 39 2.47 -3.51 0.78
CA LEU A 39 1.35 -3.94 -0.04
C LEU A 39 0.53 -4.95 0.74
N SER A 40 -0.78 -4.73 0.81
CA SER A 40 -1.69 -5.64 1.51
C SER A 40 -2.99 -5.85 0.75
N ASP A 41 -3.43 -7.10 0.76
CA ASP A 41 -4.71 -7.54 0.22
C ASP A 41 -5.05 -8.89 0.88
N ILE A 42 -6.33 -9.27 0.85
CA ILE A 42 -6.77 -10.62 1.21
C ILE A 42 -6.53 -11.60 0.06
N ALA A 43 -6.54 -11.10 -1.18
CA ALA A 43 -6.20 -11.87 -2.38
C ALA A 43 -4.67 -11.96 -2.57
N SER A 44 -4.25 -12.95 -3.38
CA SER A 44 -2.84 -13.17 -3.70
C SER A 44 -2.20 -11.95 -4.37
N LEU A 45 -1.06 -11.52 -3.83
CA LEU A 45 -0.22 -10.46 -4.39
C LEU A 45 0.97 -11.06 -5.15
N ALA A 46 1.42 -10.38 -6.20
CA ALA A 46 2.69 -10.69 -6.83
C ALA A 46 3.84 -10.44 -5.81
N PRO A 47 4.94 -11.22 -5.87
CA PRO A 47 6.11 -11.01 -5.01
C PRO A 47 6.62 -9.56 -5.05
N PRO A 48 7.36 -9.10 -4.02
CA PRO A 48 8.02 -7.80 -4.05
C PRO A 48 8.89 -7.64 -5.30
N ALA A 49 8.78 -6.49 -5.97
CA ALA A 49 9.56 -6.12 -7.14
C ALA A 49 10.98 -5.65 -6.78
N GLY A 50 11.29 -5.54 -5.49
CA GLY A 50 12.61 -5.18 -4.98
C GLY A 50 12.58 -4.83 -3.49
N PRO A 51 13.68 -4.29 -2.95
CA PRO A 51 13.82 -3.99 -1.52
C PRO A 51 12.94 -2.84 -1.02
N HIS A 52 12.31 -2.09 -1.94
CA HIS A 52 11.41 -0.98 -1.65
C HIS A 52 9.97 -1.45 -1.43
N GLU A 53 9.69 -2.75 -1.51
CA GLU A 53 8.36 -3.31 -1.31
C GLU A 53 8.34 -4.37 -0.21
N GLU A 54 7.30 -4.33 0.60
CA GLU A 54 6.95 -5.39 1.55
C GLU A 54 5.59 -5.95 1.15
N VAL A 55 5.45 -7.26 1.00
CA VAL A 55 4.15 -7.89 0.72
C VAL A 55 3.65 -8.54 2.02
N VAL A 56 2.56 -8.01 2.55
CA VAL A 56 1.96 -8.45 3.83
C VAL A 56 0.47 -8.73 3.60
N PRO A 57 0.10 -9.97 3.24
CA PRO A 57 -1.31 -10.35 3.10
C PRO A 57 -2.06 -10.14 4.42
N CYS A 58 -3.26 -9.57 4.35
CA CYS A 58 -4.06 -9.29 5.53
C CYS A 58 -5.55 -9.33 5.20
N ASP A 59 -6.31 -10.06 6.01
CA ASP A 59 -7.75 -9.86 6.11
C ASP A 59 -7.99 -8.62 6.98
N LEU A 60 -8.54 -7.55 6.38
CA LEU A 60 -8.79 -6.29 7.09
C LEU A 60 -9.96 -6.37 8.09
N SER A 61 -10.71 -7.46 8.10
CA SER A 61 -11.74 -7.72 9.13
C SER A 61 -11.15 -8.24 10.45
N ASP A 62 -9.92 -8.76 10.44
CA ASP A 62 -9.20 -9.17 11.65
C ASP A 62 -8.46 -7.97 12.26
N LYS A 63 -9.01 -7.44 13.36
CA LYS A 63 -8.41 -6.31 14.10
C LYS A 63 -6.95 -6.55 14.48
N LYS A 64 -6.58 -7.74 14.95
CA LYS A 64 -5.22 -8.01 15.42
C LYS A 64 -4.26 -8.06 14.24
N ALA A 65 -4.70 -8.62 13.12
CA ALA A 65 -3.94 -8.60 11.88
C ALA A 65 -3.75 -7.16 11.37
N VAL A 66 -4.78 -6.32 11.44
CA VAL A 66 -4.69 -4.89 11.09
C VAL A 66 -3.72 -4.15 12.01
N ASP A 67 -3.78 -4.36 13.33
CA ASP A 67 -2.85 -3.75 14.29
C ASP A 67 -1.37 -4.08 13.93
N ALA A 68 -1.10 -5.33 13.52
CA ALA A 68 0.22 -5.74 13.06
C ALA A 68 0.57 -5.15 11.68
N LEU A 69 -0.38 -5.09 10.76
CA LEU A 69 -0.20 -4.56 9.41
C LEU A 69 0.20 -3.08 9.41
N VAL A 70 -0.44 -2.27 10.27
CA VAL A 70 -0.19 -0.82 10.35
C VAL A 70 1.06 -0.47 11.16
N ALA A 71 1.61 -1.42 11.91
CA ALA A 71 2.77 -1.17 12.76
C ALA A 71 3.96 -0.63 11.95
N GLY A 72 4.41 0.56 12.32
CA GLY A 72 5.51 1.29 11.66
C GLY A 72 5.14 2.00 10.36
N CYS A 73 3.90 1.92 9.87
CA CYS A 73 3.49 2.71 8.69
C CYS A 73 3.27 4.18 9.09
N ASP A 74 3.71 5.10 8.23
CA ASP A 74 3.57 6.55 8.44
C ASP A 74 2.29 7.10 7.79
N ALA A 75 1.81 6.42 6.73
CA ALA A 75 0.53 6.73 6.10
C ALA A 75 -0.09 5.49 5.45
N ILE A 76 -1.39 5.59 5.14
CA ILE A 76 -2.18 4.52 4.52
C ILE A 76 -2.91 5.08 3.31
N VAL A 77 -2.74 4.45 2.16
CA VAL A 77 -3.67 4.51 1.02
C VAL A 77 -4.66 3.37 1.18
N HIS A 78 -5.89 3.72 1.55
CA HIS A 78 -6.91 2.73 1.85
C HIS A 78 -7.84 2.49 0.64
N LEU A 79 -7.63 1.37 -0.06
CA LEU A 79 -8.52 0.89 -1.13
C LEU A 79 -9.09 -0.50 -0.82
N GLY A 80 -8.80 -1.06 0.36
CA GLY A 80 -9.38 -2.33 0.81
C GLY A 80 -10.87 -2.17 1.08
N GLY A 81 -11.71 -2.84 0.30
CA GLY A 81 -13.15 -2.84 0.46
C GLY A 81 -13.82 -3.79 -0.53
N VAL A 82 -15.03 -4.22 -0.21
CA VAL A 82 -15.86 -5.05 -1.10
C VAL A 82 -17.02 -4.17 -1.57
N SER A 83 -17.08 -3.86 -2.86
CA SER A 83 -18.26 -3.17 -3.41
C SER A 83 -19.45 -4.12 -3.40
N VAL A 84 -20.61 -3.59 -3.01
CA VAL A 84 -21.89 -4.32 -3.00
C VAL A 84 -22.73 -4.02 -4.25
N GLU A 85 -22.21 -3.21 -5.17
CA GLU A 85 -22.85 -2.83 -6.42
C GLU A 85 -22.58 -3.90 -7.49
N ARG A 86 -23.61 -4.27 -8.26
CA ARG A 86 -23.56 -5.28 -9.33
C ARG A 86 -23.79 -4.64 -10.68
#